data_AF-A0A841HZC3-F1
#
_entry.id   AF-A0A841HZC3-F1
#
_cell.length_a   1.000
_cell.length_b   1.000
_cell.length_c   1.000
_cell.angle_alpha   90.00
_cell.angle_beta   90.00
_cell.angle_gamma   90.00
#
_symmetry.space_group_name_H-M   'P 1'
#
loop_
_entity.id
_entity.type
_entity.pdbx_description
1 polymer ?
#
loop_
_entity_poly.entity_id
_entity_poly.type
_entity_poly.pdbx_seq_one_letter_code
_entity_poly.pdbx_strand_id
1 'polypeptide(L)'
;MTDPARQYLHDLEIHLRPLPPAERDDVLREIGSHLEVARRAGTPLEEVLTRLGSPRILARAYLADFHLRTPAGVSGVWRRFAFFATTGFTGLAVVPALALLLATLTFIMLFTPVALLLRLLGVPGYFIGFGEPMPVLLAIPIGTGVTLLAFVLARGTLRLAHRYFCAVAAGYRSLRQL
;
A
#
# COMPACT_ATOMS: atom_id res chain seq x y z
N MET A 1 -15.83 25.29 44.21
CA MET A 1 -14.51 24.64 44.24
C MET A 1 -14.64 23.37 43.43
N THR A 2 -14.00 23.28 42.27
CA THR A 2 -13.95 22.03 41.48
C THR A 2 -13.15 21.00 42.26
N ASP A 3 -13.76 19.85 42.52
CA ASP A 3 -13.11 18.72 43.19
C ASP A 3 -11.94 18.22 42.32
N PRO A 4 -10.69 18.22 42.81
CA PRO A 4 -9.52 17.80 42.03
C PRO A 4 -9.67 16.39 41.46
N ALA A 5 -10.38 15.51 42.18
CA ALA A 5 -10.67 14.15 41.73
C ALA A 5 -11.58 14.14 40.49
N ARG A 6 -12.62 14.99 40.48
CA ARG A 6 -13.52 15.12 39.33
C ARG A 6 -12.80 15.68 38.11
N GLN A 7 -11.91 16.65 38.32
CA GLN A 7 -11.12 17.23 37.23
C GLN A 7 -10.17 16.18 36.63
N TYR A 8 -9.52 15.38 37.48
CA TYR A 8 -8.67 14.29 37.01
C TYR A 8 -9.43 13.24 36.19
N LEU A 9 -10.62 12.82 36.66
CA LEU A 9 -11.46 11.86 35.93
C LEU A 9 -11.96 12.42 34.60
N HIS A 10 -12.30 13.71 34.55
CA HIS A 10 -12.70 14.36 33.30
C HIS A 10 -11.55 14.39 32.28
N ASP A 11 -10.35 14.75 32.72
CA ASP A 11 -9.17 14.74 31.86
C ASP A 11 -8.85 13.31 31.38
N LEU A 12 -9.01 12.31 32.26
CA LEU A 12 -8.83 10.90 31.91
C LEU A 12 -9.85 10.44 30.85
N GLU A 13 -11.13 10.79 31.02
CA GLU A 13 -12.21 10.47 30.06
C GLU A 13 -11.90 10.98 28.65
N ILE A 14 -11.43 12.23 28.54
CA ILE A 14 -11.06 12.83 27.25
C ILE A 14 -10.01 11.98 26.54
N HIS A 15 -9.01 11.48 27.26
CA HIS A 15 -7.94 10.66 26.71
C HIS A 15 -8.36 9.20 26.45
N LEU A 16 -9.38 8.70 27.15
CA LEU A 16 -9.95 7.36 26.96
C LEU A 16 -11.04 7.30 25.88
N ARG A 17 -11.41 8.42 25.25
CA ARG A 17 -12.37 8.47 24.12
C ARG A 17 -12.16 7.41 23.02
N PRO A 18 -10.93 6.96 22.68
CA PRO A 18 -10.75 5.91 21.68
C PRO A 18 -11.21 4.51 22.13
N LEU A 19 -11.44 4.27 23.42
CA LEU A 19 -12.00 3.01 23.92
C LEU A 19 -13.51 2.92 23.62
N PRO A 20 -14.04 1.69 23.47
CA PRO A 20 -15.48 1.46 23.50
C PRO A 20 -16.12 2.04 24.78
N PRO A 21 -17.39 2.48 24.73
CA PRO A 21 -18.05 3.09 25.88
C PRO A 21 -18.00 2.24 27.15
N ALA A 22 -18.25 0.92 27.03
CA ALA A 22 -18.22 0.01 28.17
C ALA A 22 -16.85 -0.04 28.86
N GLU A 23 -15.77 -0.20 28.08
CA GLU A 23 -14.39 -0.23 28.57
C GLU A 23 -13.98 1.08 29.22
N ARG A 24 -14.34 2.21 28.59
CA ARG A 24 -14.08 3.54 29.16
C ARG A 24 -14.78 3.71 30.50
N ASP A 25 -16.05 3.35 30.59
CA ASP A 25 -16.85 3.51 31.80
C ASP A 25 -16.36 2.56 32.91
N ASP A 26 -15.84 1.38 32.55
CA ASP A 26 -15.17 0.46 33.47
C ASP A 26 -13.92 1.08 34.09
N VAL A 27 -13.03 1.63 33.26
CA VAL A 27 -11.80 2.29 33.73
C VAL A 27 -12.11 3.50 34.61
N LEU A 28 -13.06 4.35 34.22
CA LEU A 28 -13.44 5.53 35.01
C LEU A 28 -14.00 5.13 36.38
N ARG A 29 -14.78 4.04 36.44
CA ARG A 29 -15.32 3.53 37.70
C ARG A 29 -14.23 2.96 38.60
N GLU A 30 -13.27 2.22 38.03
CA GLU A 30 -12.13 1.66 38.77
C GLU A 30 -11.31 2.79 39.43
N ILE A 31 -10.89 3.77 38.63
CA ILE A 31 -10.09 4.90 39.14
C ILE A 31 -10.91 5.76 40.11
N GLY A 32 -12.18 6.01 39.81
CA GLY A 32 -13.08 6.74 40.72
C GLY A 32 -13.24 6.06 42.07
N SER A 33 -13.36 4.72 42.09
CA SER A 33 -13.41 3.93 43.32
C SER A 33 -12.10 4.03 44.12
N HIS A 34 -10.95 4.01 43.44
CA HIS A 34 -9.65 4.17 44.12
C HIS A 34 -9.53 5.54 44.80
N LEU A 35 -9.96 6.61 44.13
CA LEU A 35 -9.99 7.96 44.70
C LEU A 35 -10.95 8.07 45.90
N GLU A 36 -12.13 7.46 45.80
CA GLU A 36 -13.10 7.39 46.90
C GLU A 36 -12.54 6.67 48.13
N VAL A 37 -11.87 5.53 47.93
CA VAL A 37 -11.25 4.75 49.01
C VAL A 37 -10.14 5.54 49.70
N ALA A 38 -9.25 6.17 48.92
CA ALA A 38 -8.16 6.97 49.48
C ALA A 38 -8.69 8.18 50.28
N ARG A 39 -9.78 8.80 49.81
CA ARG A 39 -10.46 9.87 50.53
C ARG A 39 -11.03 9.40 51.87
N ARG A 40 -11.66 8.21 51.93
CA ARG A 40 -12.19 7.64 53.17
C ARG A 40 -11.08 7.20 54.14
N ALA A 41 -9.92 6.80 53.60
CA ALA A 41 -8.73 6.46 54.39
C ALA A 41 -7.99 7.68 54.94
N GLY A 42 -8.44 8.91 54.62
CA GLY A 42 -7.80 10.15 55.07
C GLY A 42 -6.46 10.45 54.36
N THR A 43 -6.19 9.81 53.22
CA THR A 43 -4.97 10.08 52.44
C THR A 43 -5.10 11.41 51.70
N PRO A 44 -4.05 12.26 51.66
CA PRO A 44 -4.06 13.48 50.87
C PRO A 44 -4.31 13.17 49.40
N LEU A 45 -5.27 13.84 48.78
CA LEU A 45 -5.67 13.57 47.40
C LEU A 45 -4.52 13.84 46.42
N GLU A 46 -3.71 14.85 46.69
CA GLU A 46 -2.53 15.23 45.93
C GLU A 46 -1.51 14.08 45.88
N GLU A 47 -1.34 13.35 46.99
CA GLU A 47 -0.45 12.19 47.04
C GLU A 47 -0.97 11.05 46.17
N VAL A 48 -2.28 10.80 46.20
CA VAL A 48 -2.93 9.76 45.40
C VAL A 48 -2.84 10.08 43.92
N LEU A 49 -3.11 11.32 43.53
CA LEU A 49 -3.00 11.79 42.15
C LEU A 49 -1.56 11.74 41.64
N THR A 50 -0.58 12.04 42.51
CA THR A 50 0.84 11.91 42.18
C THR A 50 1.23 10.45 41.89
N ARG A 51 0.68 9.50 42.67
CA ARG A 51 0.89 8.06 42.46
C ARG A 51 0.22 7.55 41.19
N LEU A 52 -0.98 8.03 40.87
CA LEU A 52 -1.67 7.72 39.61
C LEU A 52 -0.95 8.31 38.39
N GLY A 53 -0.22 9.42 38.58
CA GLY A 53 0.49 10.11 37.51
C GLY A 53 -0.44 10.87 36.58
N SER A 54 0.05 11.30 35.42
CA SER A 54 -0.75 12.11 34.50
C SER A 54 -1.91 11.29 33.88
N PRO A 55 -3.13 11.86 33.74
CA PRO A 55 -4.28 11.20 33.12
C PRO A 55 -3.97 10.66 31.70
N ARG A 56 -3.15 11.40 30.95
CA ARG A 56 -2.73 11.04 29.60
C ARG A 56 -1.88 9.76 29.56
N ILE A 57 -0.93 9.62 30.48
CA ILE A 57 -0.06 8.44 30.55
C ILE A 57 -0.87 7.23 31.00
N LEU A 58 -1.74 7.41 32.00
CA LEU A 58 -2.63 6.37 32.48
C LEU A 58 -3.56 5.89 31.36
N ALA A 59 -4.22 6.80 30.64
CA ALA A 59 -5.07 6.46 29.50
C ALA A 59 -4.30 5.70 28.41
N ARG A 60 -3.04 6.09 28.14
CA ARG A 60 -2.21 5.43 27.13
C ARG A 60 -1.87 3.99 27.52
N ALA A 61 -1.68 3.71 28.80
CA ALA A 61 -1.47 2.35 29.30
C ALA A 61 -2.72 1.48 29.08
N TYR A 62 -3.91 1.99 29.43
CA TYR A 62 -5.17 1.29 29.19
C TYR A 62 -5.45 1.07 27.69
N LEU A 63 -5.20 2.07 26.86
CA LEU A 63 -5.32 1.93 25.40
C LEU A 63 -4.36 0.87 24.86
N ALA A 64 -3.11 0.84 25.33
CA ALA A 64 -2.15 -0.17 24.90
C ALA A 64 -2.59 -1.59 25.32
N ASP A 65 -3.02 -1.75 26.57
CA ASP A 65 -3.52 -3.03 27.09
C ASP A 65 -4.75 -3.51 26.32
N PHE A 66 -5.70 -2.59 26.02
CA PHE A 66 -6.88 -2.90 25.19
C PHE A 66 -6.49 -3.39 23.79
N HIS A 67 -5.51 -2.76 23.13
CA HIS A 67 -5.04 -3.18 21.81
C HIS A 67 -4.27 -4.51 21.84
N LEU A 68 -3.62 -4.84 22.97
CA LEU A 68 -2.92 -6.12 23.14
C LEU A 68 -3.90 -7.26 23.44
N ARG A 69 -4.95 -6.99 24.22
CA ARG A 69 -5.99 -7.97 24.58
C ARG A 69 -7.01 -8.19 23.47
N THR A 70 -7.24 -7.18 22.65
CA THR A 70 -8.08 -7.32 21.46
C THR A 70 -7.25 -8.05 20.41
N PRO A 71 -7.50 -9.34 20.12
CA PRO A 71 -6.83 -9.97 18.99
C PRO A 71 -7.16 -9.12 17.77
N ALA A 72 -6.13 -8.64 17.06
CA ALA A 72 -6.31 -7.90 15.82
C ALA A 72 -7.30 -8.69 14.98
N GLY A 73 -8.53 -8.17 14.86
CA GLY A 73 -9.69 -8.99 14.51
C GLY A 73 -9.37 -9.82 13.29
N VAL A 74 -9.80 -11.09 13.30
CA VAL A 74 -9.56 -12.08 12.23
C VAL A 74 -9.79 -11.44 10.84
N SER A 75 -10.74 -10.51 10.72
CA SER A 75 -11.00 -9.69 9.54
C SER A 75 -9.83 -8.84 9.01
N GLY A 76 -8.95 -8.31 9.88
CA GLY A 76 -7.78 -7.52 9.52
C GLY A 76 -6.66 -8.39 8.93
N VAL A 77 -6.36 -9.52 9.56
CA VAL A 77 -5.36 -10.48 9.05
C VAL A 77 -5.82 -11.11 7.74
N TRP A 78 -7.08 -11.53 7.66
CA TRP A 78 -7.67 -12.07 6.42
C TRP A 78 -7.71 -11.03 5.30
N ARG A 79 -7.97 -9.75 5.60
CA ARG A 79 -7.93 -8.68 4.59
C ARG A 79 -6.51 -8.42 4.10
N ARG A 80 -5.51 -8.44 4.98
CA ARG A 80 -4.08 -8.37 4.60
C ARG A 80 -3.68 -9.56 3.74
N PHE A 81 -4.11 -10.77 4.11
CA PHE A 81 -3.83 -11.99 3.37
C PHE A 81 -4.52 -12.00 2.00
N ALA A 82 -5.79 -11.60 1.93
CA ALA A 82 -6.53 -11.47 0.68
C ALA A 82 -5.89 -10.44 -0.25
N PHE A 83 -5.43 -9.31 0.29
CA PHE A 83 -4.70 -8.30 -0.48
C PHE A 83 -3.34 -8.81 -0.98
N PHE A 84 -2.59 -9.51 -0.14
CA PHE A 84 -1.30 -10.09 -0.51
C PHE A 84 -1.45 -11.22 -1.53
N ALA A 85 -2.48 -12.06 -1.37
CA ALA A 85 -2.80 -13.13 -2.30
C ALA A 85 -3.22 -12.57 -3.67
N THR A 86 -4.11 -11.57 -3.70
CA THR A 86 -4.53 -10.95 -4.97
C THR A 86 -3.39 -10.18 -5.63
N THR A 87 -2.70 -9.29 -4.91
CA THR A 87 -1.64 -8.45 -5.47
C THR A 87 -0.39 -9.26 -5.83
N GLY A 88 -0.05 -10.26 -5.02
CA GLY A 88 1.08 -11.17 -5.26
C GLY A 88 0.83 -12.09 -6.46
N PHE A 89 -0.39 -12.64 -6.58
CA PHE A 89 -0.73 -13.52 -7.70
C PHE A 89 -0.83 -12.76 -9.02
N THR A 90 -1.42 -11.55 -9.03
CA THR A 90 -1.41 -10.71 -10.23
C THR A 90 0.00 -10.27 -10.59
N GLY A 91 0.84 -9.94 -9.60
CA GLY A 91 2.24 -9.57 -9.85
C GLY A 91 3.05 -10.66 -10.52
N LEU A 92 2.85 -11.92 -10.10
CA LEU A 92 3.60 -13.06 -10.62
C LEU A 92 3.30 -13.36 -12.09
N ALA A 93 2.08 -13.12 -12.56
CA ALA A 93 1.70 -13.34 -13.96
C ALA A 93 1.88 -12.09 -14.83
N VAL A 94 1.46 -10.92 -14.32
CA VAL A 94 1.40 -9.67 -15.08
C VAL A 94 2.80 -9.12 -15.36
N VAL A 95 3.71 -9.12 -14.37
CA VAL A 95 5.06 -8.58 -14.53
C VAL A 95 5.87 -9.32 -15.61
N PRO A 96 5.99 -10.66 -15.62
CA PRO A 96 6.71 -11.35 -16.69
C PRO A 96 6.01 -11.23 -18.05
N ALA A 97 4.68 -11.20 -18.10
CA ALA A 97 3.96 -10.98 -19.36
C ALA A 97 4.26 -9.60 -19.97
N LEU A 98 4.24 -8.54 -19.15
CA LEU A 98 4.65 -7.20 -19.59
C LEU A 98 6.12 -7.17 -20.02
N ALA A 99 7.02 -7.82 -19.28
CA ALA A 99 8.44 -7.88 -19.62
C ALA A 99 8.67 -8.59 -20.98
N LEU A 100 7.98 -9.71 -21.22
CA LEU A 100 8.07 -10.45 -22.49
C LEU A 100 7.52 -9.63 -23.65
N LEU A 101 6.39 -8.94 -23.46
CA LEU A 101 5.81 -8.05 -24.47
C LEU A 101 6.75 -6.88 -24.80
N LEU A 102 7.40 -6.30 -23.79
CA LEU A 102 8.41 -5.27 -23.96
C LEU A 102 9.64 -5.78 -24.73
N ALA A 103 10.15 -6.95 -24.37
CA ALA A 103 11.30 -7.55 -25.02
C ALA A 103 11.02 -7.83 -26.50
N THR A 104 9.86 -8.41 -26.82
CA THR A 104 9.46 -8.71 -28.20
C THR A 104 9.26 -7.45 -29.04
N LEU A 105 8.60 -6.41 -28.50
CA LEU A 105 8.43 -5.14 -29.21
C LEU A 105 9.77 -4.43 -29.44
N THR A 106 10.67 -4.45 -28.46
CA THR A 106 12.02 -3.87 -28.59
C THR A 106 12.85 -4.63 -29.63
N PHE A 107 12.73 -5.96 -29.65
CA PHE A 107 13.36 -6.80 -30.65
C PHE A 107 12.88 -6.45 -32.06
N ILE A 108 11.56 -6.35 -32.28
CA ILE A 108 11.00 -5.93 -33.57
C ILE A 108 11.51 -4.53 -33.94
N MET A 109 11.50 -3.58 -33.01
CA MET A 109 11.96 -2.21 -33.24
C MET A 109 13.44 -2.13 -33.64
N LEU A 110 14.29 -3.03 -33.11
CA LEU A 110 15.71 -3.08 -33.43
C LEU A 110 15.99 -3.80 -34.75
N PHE A 111 15.31 -4.92 -35.01
CA PHE A 111 15.56 -5.76 -36.19
C PHE A 111 14.94 -5.20 -37.47
N THR A 112 13.77 -4.55 -37.39
CA THR A 112 13.07 -4.00 -38.58
C THR A 112 13.88 -2.94 -39.35
N PRO A 113 14.58 -1.97 -38.73
CA PRO A 113 15.41 -1.02 -39.47
C PRO A 113 16.66 -1.68 -40.08
N VAL A 114 17.25 -2.66 -39.40
CA VAL A 114 18.39 -3.43 -39.93
C VAL A 114 17.96 -4.24 -41.16
N ALA A 115 16.82 -4.91 -41.06
CA ALA A 115 16.16 -5.62 -42.14
C ALA A 115 15.91 -4.73 -43.36
N LEU A 116 15.39 -3.53 -43.13
CA LEU A 116 15.14 -2.55 -44.17
C LEU A 116 16.44 -2.09 -44.84
N LEU A 117 17.50 -1.82 -44.06
CA LEU A 117 18.79 -1.40 -44.59
C LEU A 117 19.43 -2.47 -45.48
N LEU A 118 19.41 -3.73 -45.05
CA LEU A 118 19.90 -4.85 -45.86
C LEU A 118 19.13 -4.98 -47.19
N ARG A 119 17.83 -4.73 -47.17
CA ARG A 119 17.00 -4.71 -48.37
C ARG A 119 17.36 -3.56 -49.31
N LEU A 120 17.65 -2.37 -48.77
CA LEU A 120 18.08 -1.20 -49.55
C LEU A 120 19.44 -1.40 -50.22
N LEU A 121 20.34 -2.16 -49.60
CA LEU A 121 21.66 -2.51 -50.15
C LEU A 121 21.60 -3.63 -51.22
N GLY A 122 20.40 -4.17 -51.50
CA GLY A 122 20.22 -5.18 -52.54
C GLY A 122 20.77 -6.56 -52.18
N VAL A 123 20.94 -6.88 -50.89
CA VAL A 123 21.43 -8.19 -50.44
C VAL A 123 20.44 -9.29 -50.86
N PRO A 124 20.85 -10.25 -51.70
CA PRO A 124 20.00 -11.36 -52.12
C PRO A 124 19.75 -12.32 -50.94
N GLY A 125 18.50 -12.79 -50.78
CA GLY A 125 18.10 -13.70 -49.70
C GLY A 125 17.27 -13.08 -48.58
N TYR A 126 17.08 -11.75 -48.58
CA TYR A 126 16.19 -11.10 -47.60
C TYR A 126 14.73 -11.13 -48.08
N PHE A 127 14.05 -12.25 -47.82
CA PHE A 127 12.64 -12.43 -48.13
C PHE A 127 11.77 -12.00 -46.95
N ILE A 128 11.09 -10.87 -47.08
CA ILE A 128 10.05 -10.44 -46.14
C ILE A 128 8.72 -10.95 -46.71
N GLY A 129 8.38 -12.23 -46.50
CA GLY A 129 7.12 -12.84 -46.95
C GLY A 129 7.24 -14.23 -47.62
N PHE A 130 6.25 -14.58 -48.44
CA PHE A 130 6.02 -15.87 -49.11
C PHE A 130 7.03 -16.23 -50.24
N GLY A 131 8.33 -16.06 -49.99
CA GLY A 131 9.38 -16.51 -50.92
C GLY A 131 9.70 -15.58 -52.08
N GLU A 132 8.98 -14.46 -52.24
CA GLU A 132 9.28 -13.46 -53.26
C GLU A 132 9.98 -12.22 -52.67
N PRO A 133 10.99 -11.64 -53.35
CA PRO A 133 11.74 -10.50 -52.85
C PRO A 133 10.87 -9.23 -52.92
N MET A 134 10.40 -8.76 -51.76
CA MET A 134 9.48 -7.62 -51.62
C MET A 134 10.03 -6.33 -52.27
N PRO A 135 9.30 -5.63 -53.17
CA PRO A 135 9.83 -4.49 -53.90
C PRO A 135 10.24 -3.33 -52.96
N VAL A 136 11.38 -2.71 -53.25
CA VAL A 136 12.01 -1.69 -52.39
C VAL A 136 11.06 -0.51 -52.09
N LEU A 137 10.25 -0.11 -53.07
CA LEU A 137 9.29 0.98 -52.94
C LEU A 137 8.23 0.71 -51.85
N LEU A 138 7.85 -0.55 -51.64
CA LEU A 138 6.89 -0.95 -50.60
C LEU A 138 7.59 -1.26 -49.26
N ALA A 139 8.85 -1.69 -49.29
CA ALA A 139 9.61 -2.02 -48.09
C ALA A 139 9.81 -0.80 -47.15
N ILE A 140 10.05 0.38 -47.71
CA ILE A 140 10.27 1.63 -46.94
C ILE A 140 9.04 2.02 -46.12
N PRO A 141 7.85 2.25 -46.70
CA PRO A 141 6.67 2.64 -45.91
C PRO A 141 6.21 1.55 -44.95
N ILE A 142 6.35 0.27 -45.32
CA ILE A 142 5.98 -0.85 -44.44
C ILE A 142 6.95 -0.96 -43.26
N GLY A 143 8.26 -0.97 -43.50
CA GLY A 143 9.26 -1.11 -42.44
C GLY A 143 9.24 0.05 -41.46
N THR A 144 9.11 1.28 -41.96
CA THR A 144 8.96 2.48 -41.10
C THR A 144 7.64 2.46 -40.34
N GLY A 145 6.53 2.06 -40.99
CA GLY A 145 5.22 1.91 -40.35
C GLY A 145 5.23 0.87 -39.23
N VAL A 146 5.81 -0.32 -39.46
CA VAL A 146 5.95 -1.38 -38.45
C VAL A 146 6.81 -0.92 -37.28
N THR A 147 7.92 -0.25 -37.55
CA THR A 147 8.80 0.28 -36.50
C THR A 147 8.10 1.35 -35.66
N LEU A 148 7.38 2.27 -36.31
CA LEU A 148 6.61 3.32 -35.64
C LEU A 148 5.47 2.73 -34.79
N LEU A 149 4.76 1.74 -35.32
CA LEU A 149 3.69 1.05 -34.59
C LEU A 149 4.24 0.30 -33.37
N ALA A 150 5.33 -0.45 -33.54
CA ALA A 150 5.99 -1.15 -32.44
C ALA A 150 6.46 -0.17 -31.35
N PHE A 151 6.97 1.00 -31.74
CA PHE A 151 7.38 2.06 -30.82
C PHE A 151 6.20 2.64 -30.02
N VAL A 152 5.06 2.91 -30.67
CA VAL A 152 3.84 3.39 -30.00
C VAL A 152 3.33 2.34 -29.01
N LEU A 153 3.28 1.08 -29.42
CA LEU A 153 2.88 -0.04 -28.56
C LEU A 153 3.83 -0.21 -27.38
N ALA A 154 5.15 -0.16 -27.60
CA ALA A 154 6.15 -0.25 -26.54
C ALA A 154 5.98 0.86 -25.50
N ARG A 155 5.72 2.10 -25.93
CA ARG A 155 5.41 3.20 -25.01
C ARG A 155 4.11 2.97 -24.24
N GLY A 156 3.08 2.41 -24.89
CA GLY A 156 1.83 2.03 -24.22
C GLY A 156 2.08 1.00 -23.11
N THR A 157 2.83 -0.05 -23.42
CA THR A 157 3.23 -1.10 -22.47
C THR A 157 4.05 -0.54 -21.31
N LEU A 158 5.00 0.36 -21.56
CA LEU A 158 5.76 1.06 -20.50
C LEU A 158 4.86 1.90 -19.59
N ARG A 159 3.91 2.64 -20.15
CA ARG A 159 2.96 3.43 -19.35
C ARG A 159 2.09 2.54 -18.48
N LEU A 160 1.64 1.40 -19.01
CA LEU A 160 0.86 0.43 -18.25
C LEU A 160 1.69 -0.20 -17.12
N ALA A 161 2.93 -0.59 -17.41
CA ALA A 161 3.87 -1.09 -16.41
C ALA A 161 4.06 -0.07 -15.28
N HIS A 162 4.34 1.19 -15.62
CA HIS A 162 4.53 2.25 -14.63
C HIS A 162 3.28 2.47 -13.77
N ARG A 163 2.10 2.52 -14.39
CA ARG A 163 0.81 2.62 -13.66
C ARG A 163 0.60 1.44 -12.71
N TYR A 164 0.90 0.23 -13.17
CA TYR A 164 0.82 -0.97 -12.36
C TYR A 164 1.73 -0.88 -11.14
N PHE A 165 3.00 -0.53 -11.32
CA PHE A 165 3.93 -0.37 -10.20
C PHE A 165 3.50 0.74 -9.23
N CYS A 166 3.02 1.88 -9.73
CA CYS A 166 2.51 2.96 -8.88
C CYS A 166 1.27 2.53 -8.08
N ALA A 167 0.33 1.79 -8.67
CA ALA A 167 -0.86 1.29 -7.99
C ALA A 167 -0.50 0.29 -6.88
N VAL A 168 0.40 -0.64 -7.18
CA VAL A 168 0.93 -1.60 -6.19
C VAL A 168 1.65 -0.87 -5.05
N ALA A 169 2.52 0.10 -5.37
CA ALA A 169 3.22 0.89 -4.37
C ALA A 169 2.28 1.76 -3.50
N ALA A 170 1.19 2.27 -4.07
CA ALA A 170 0.17 3.00 -3.32
C ALA A 170 -0.56 2.09 -2.32
N GLY A 171 -0.94 0.87 -2.73
CA GLY A 171 -1.55 -0.12 -1.85
C GLY A 171 -0.65 -0.55 -0.69
N TYR A 172 0.66 -0.65 -0.93
CA TYR A 172 1.63 -0.95 0.12
C TYR A 172 1.72 0.16 1.18
N ARG A 173 1.62 1.44 0.78
CA ARG A 173 1.62 2.58 1.70
C ARG A 173 0.39 2.62 2.61
N SER A 174 -0.80 2.28 2.10
CA SER A 174 -2.02 2.23 2.90
C SER A 174 -2.01 1.13 3.97
N LEU A 175 -1.29 0.03 3.73
CA LEU A 175 -1.17 -1.06 4.70
C LEU A 175 -0.19 -0.78 5.83
N ARG A 176 0.78 0.13 5.62
CA ARG A 176 1.79 0.50 6.64
C ARG A 176 1.26 1.50 7.68
N GLN A 177 0.10 2.10 7.43
CA GLN A 177 -0.55 3.06 8.33
C GLN A 177 -1.67 2.44 9.18
N LEU A 178 -1.85 1.11 9.11
CA LEU A 178 -2.84 0.31 9.86
C LEU A 178 -2.14 -0.68 10.79
#